data_AF-A0A927Y4G6-F1
#
_entry.id   AF-A0A927Y4G6-F1
#
_cell.length_a   1.000
_cell.length_b   1.000
_cell.length_c   1.000
_cell.angle_alpha   90.00
_cell.angle_beta   90.00
_cell.angle_gamma   90.00
#
_symmetry.space_group_name_H-M   'P 1'
#
loop_
_entity.id
_entity.type
_entity.pdbx_description
1 polymer ?
#
loop_
_entity_poly.entity_id
_entity_poly.type
_entity_poly.pdbx_seq_one_letter_code
_entity_poly.pdbx_strand_id
1 'polypeptide(L)'
;MTIEKREYELMREDILALLSEVAAVYTESGGSQLTVVIYGSASTVLRHDFRKTAHDIDYTFRESVNPASAKLFAECVTAVGNRHRFPPKWMHGMPYLWEEPCYQKNLRRHTELLTGCPARKAGAVTFLIQDDEWFLAESLCYFRRQKRDAENILGFLQEERARGRFLTRENIRQFVLNVYDGKKQCSWEGEALLRLLGPETDLASLRNWHQRRAAYYRKLYGYLDWVIFPRCSRNYDACRICRYECMAWETKADMLRTFEVYDVSVPDPITNHLARHFFDSKYTAMSENADASVG
;
A
#
# COMPACT_ATOMS: atom_id res chain seq x y z
N MET A 1 21.16 -11.53 21.61
CA MET A 1 19.77 -11.40 22.08
C MET A 1 18.91 -11.14 20.87
N THR A 2 18.31 -12.19 20.31
CA THR A 2 17.47 -12.10 19.12
C THR A 2 16.15 -11.49 19.55
N ILE A 3 15.91 -10.22 19.19
CA ILE A 3 14.58 -9.63 19.37
C ILE A 3 13.66 -10.43 18.45
N GLU A 4 12.82 -11.30 19.03
CA GLU A 4 11.70 -11.87 18.30
C GLU A 4 10.92 -10.69 17.73
N LYS A 5 11.00 -10.55 16.40
CA LYS A 5 10.24 -9.55 15.67
C LYS A 5 8.80 -9.99 15.74
N ARG A 6 8.10 -9.66 16.83
CA ARG A 6 6.64 -9.84 16.91
C ARG A 6 6.05 -9.04 15.76
N GLU A 7 5.55 -9.75 14.74
CA GLU A 7 4.62 -9.17 13.78
C GLU A 7 3.33 -8.89 14.56
N TYR A 8 3.21 -7.69 15.12
CA TYR A 8 1.93 -7.21 15.60
C TYR A 8 1.15 -6.68 14.41
N GLU A 9 -0.14 -6.96 14.41
CA GLU A 9 -1.10 -6.55 13.41
C GLU A 9 -2.21 -5.79 14.12
N LEU A 10 -2.44 -4.55 13.69
CA LEU A 10 -3.46 -3.67 14.23
C LEU A 10 -4.77 -3.91 13.51
N MET A 11 -5.80 -4.32 14.24
CA MET A 11 -7.18 -4.38 13.76
C MET A 11 -7.84 -3.00 13.83
N ARG A 12 -9.03 -2.88 13.24
CA ARG A 12 -9.80 -1.63 13.21
C ARG A 12 -10.01 -1.06 14.62
N GLU A 13 -10.39 -1.92 15.56
CA GLU A 13 -10.68 -1.58 16.94
C GLU A 13 -9.41 -1.11 17.67
N ASP A 14 -8.28 -1.78 17.42
CA ASP A 14 -6.97 -1.39 17.96
C ASP A 14 -6.58 0.01 17.49
N ILE A 15 -6.72 0.27 16.17
CA ILE A 15 -6.39 1.57 15.59
C ILE A 15 -7.26 2.67 16.23
N LEU A 16 -8.57 2.47 16.34
CA LEU A 16 -9.47 3.46 16.93
C LEU A 16 -9.18 3.72 18.42
N ALA A 17 -8.86 2.67 19.18
CA ALA A 17 -8.49 2.77 20.58
C ALA A 17 -7.17 3.54 20.75
N LEU A 18 -6.15 3.19 19.96
CA LEU A 18 -4.83 3.84 20.01
C LEU A 18 -4.89 5.31 19.59
N LEU A 19 -5.63 5.64 18.53
CA LEU A 19 -5.85 7.04 18.13
C LEU A 19 -6.54 7.83 19.25
N SER A 20 -7.48 7.20 19.96
CA SER A 20 -8.15 7.83 21.10
C SER A 20 -7.22 8.06 22.28
N GLU A 21 -6.36 7.09 22.59
CA GLU A 21 -5.36 7.25 23.64
C GLU A 21 -4.34 8.34 23.31
N VAL A 22 -3.84 8.38 22.07
CA VAL A 22 -2.93 9.45 21.61
C VAL A 22 -3.57 10.83 21.75
N ALA A 23 -4.84 10.98 21.35
CA ALA A 23 -5.57 12.24 21.49
C ALA A 23 -5.81 12.65 22.95
N ALA A 24 -6.08 11.68 23.83
CA ALA A 24 -6.25 11.93 25.26
C ALA A 24 -4.93 12.44 25.88
N VAL A 25 -3.82 11.74 25.65
CA VAL A 25 -2.49 12.12 26.13
C VAL A 25 -2.07 13.50 25.60
N TYR A 26 -2.36 13.79 24.33
CA TYR A 26 -2.09 15.10 23.75
C TYR A 26 -2.90 16.22 24.41
N THR A 27 -4.19 15.97 24.68
CA THR A 27 -5.06 16.94 25.36
C THR A 27 -4.61 17.18 26.80
N GLU A 28 -4.30 16.11 27.54
CA GLU A 28 -3.77 16.18 28.91
C GLU A 28 -2.42 16.91 28.99
N SER A 29 -1.63 16.83 27.92
CA SER A 29 -0.35 17.55 27.81
C SER A 29 -0.50 19.02 27.40
N GLY A 30 -1.72 19.55 27.35
CA GLY A 30 -1.99 20.95 26.99
C GLY A 30 -1.89 21.24 25.49
N GLY A 31 -2.04 20.24 24.65
CA GLY A 31 -2.02 20.39 23.20
C GLY A 31 -3.11 21.32 22.68
N SER A 32 -2.77 22.14 21.68
CA SER A 32 -3.70 23.00 20.96
C SER A 32 -4.55 22.22 19.96
N GLN A 33 -5.63 22.81 19.43
CA GLN A 33 -6.39 22.16 18.35
C GLN A 33 -5.49 21.71 17.19
N LEU A 34 -5.69 20.47 16.75
CA LEU A 34 -4.86 19.79 15.76
C LEU A 34 -5.73 18.88 14.88
N THR A 35 -5.59 19.00 13.56
CA THR A 35 -6.23 18.07 12.62
C THR A 35 -5.22 17.11 12.03
N VAL A 36 -5.39 15.82 12.32
CA VAL A 36 -4.50 14.74 11.89
C VAL A 36 -5.21 13.90 10.83
N VAL A 37 -4.56 13.68 9.70
CA VAL A 37 -5.06 12.85 8.61
C VAL A 37 -4.39 11.48 8.67
N ILE A 38 -5.19 10.42 8.79
CA ILE A 38 -4.75 9.03 8.72
C ILE A 38 -4.81 8.56 7.27
N TYR A 39 -3.75 7.91 6.81
CA TYR A 39 -3.65 7.46 5.42
C TYR A 39 -2.93 6.11 5.31
N GLY A 40 -2.69 5.62 4.10
CA GLY A 40 -2.00 4.35 3.87
C GLY A 40 -2.81 3.14 4.33
N SER A 41 -2.12 2.08 4.80
CA SER A 41 -2.79 0.79 5.12
C SER A 41 -3.77 0.88 6.28
N ALA A 42 -3.50 1.73 7.28
CA ALA A 42 -4.40 1.95 8.41
C ALA A 42 -5.74 2.54 7.93
N SER A 43 -5.70 3.47 6.97
CA SER A 43 -6.94 4.01 6.39
C SER A 43 -7.77 2.94 5.70
N THR A 44 -7.13 2.00 4.99
CA THR A 44 -7.83 0.89 4.32
C THR A 44 -8.53 0.00 5.33
N VAL A 45 -7.88 -0.33 6.46
CA VAL A 45 -8.49 -1.13 7.56
C VAL A 45 -9.69 -0.42 8.17
N LEU A 46 -9.60 0.90 8.33
CA LEU A 46 -10.66 1.72 8.92
C LEU A 46 -11.86 1.93 7.99
N ARG A 47 -11.68 1.81 6.66
CA ARG A 47 -12.76 2.07 5.67
C ARG A 47 -13.37 0.81 5.10
N HIS A 48 -12.56 -0.21 4.87
CA HIS A 48 -12.95 -1.37 4.08
C HIS A 48 -12.97 -2.66 4.88
N ASP A 49 -13.79 -3.61 4.45
CA ASP A 49 -13.92 -4.93 5.04
C ASP A 49 -12.94 -5.92 4.42
N PHE A 50 -12.51 -5.70 3.18
CA PHE A 50 -11.55 -6.59 2.51
C PHE A 50 -10.17 -6.61 3.21
N ARG A 51 -9.86 -5.60 4.02
CA ARG A 51 -8.59 -5.43 4.72
C ARG A 51 -8.80 -5.45 6.22
N LYS A 52 -8.26 -6.47 6.89
CA LYS A 52 -8.47 -6.68 8.34
C LYS A 52 -7.39 -6.08 9.23
N THR A 53 -6.16 -5.94 8.73
CA THR A 53 -5.02 -5.55 9.57
C THR A 53 -4.03 -4.60 8.87
N ALA A 54 -3.38 -3.77 9.68
CA ALA A 54 -2.25 -2.91 9.32
C ALA A 54 -1.06 -3.14 10.28
N HIS A 55 0.16 -2.80 9.86
CA HIS A 55 1.35 -2.96 10.71
C HIS A 55 1.74 -1.65 11.44
N ASP A 56 1.32 -0.53 10.88
CA ASP A 56 1.60 0.82 11.32
C ASP A 56 0.45 1.76 10.97
N ILE A 57 0.50 2.96 11.53
CA ILE A 57 -0.42 4.06 11.29
C ILE A 57 0.37 5.23 10.70
N ASP A 58 0.18 5.48 9.42
CA ASP A 58 0.75 6.64 8.75
C ASP A 58 -0.16 7.86 8.98
N TYR A 59 0.44 9.00 9.33
CA TYR A 59 -0.30 10.24 9.50
C TYR A 59 0.40 11.45 8.91
N THR A 60 -0.40 12.46 8.59
CA THR A 60 0.06 13.81 8.33
C THR A 60 -0.86 14.81 9.03
N PHE A 61 -0.50 16.09 9.03
CA PHE A 61 -1.38 17.16 9.49
C PHE A 61 -2.16 17.71 8.30
N ARG A 62 -3.40 18.17 8.53
CA ARG A 62 -4.25 18.74 7.47
C ARG A 62 -3.84 20.16 7.04
N GLU A 63 -3.21 20.89 7.95
CA GLU A 63 -2.68 22.23 7.71
C GLU A 63 -1.21 22.31 8.16
N SER A 64 -0.53 23.40 7.75
CA SER A 64 0.72 23.78 8.37
C SER A 64 0.48 24.02 9.86
N VAL A 65 1.08 23.18 10.69
CA VAL A 65 0.97 23.24 12.14
C VAL A 65 2.23 23.85 12.72
N ASN A 66 2.09 24.53 13.86
CA ASN A 66 3.27 25.05 14.52
C ASN A 66 4.21 23.88 14.93
N PRO A 67 5.54 24.06 14.86
CA PRO A 67 6.49 22.97 15.16
C PRO A 67 6.37 22.40 16.58
N ALA A 68 5.94 23.20 17.56
CA ALA A 68 5.78 22.76 18.94
C ALA A 68 4.62 21.77 19.10
N SER A 69 3.47 22.03 18.47
CA SER A 69 2.30 21.14 18.45
C SER A 69 2.60 19.86 17.69
N ALA A 70 3.32 19.93 16.56
CA ALA A 70 3.76 18.75 15.82
C ALA A 70 4.70 17.87 16.67
N LYS A 71 5.66 18.50 17.36
CA LYS A 71 6.60 17.81 18.25
C LYS A 71 5.88 17.17 19.43
N LEU A 72 5.00 17.91 20.11
CA LEU A 72 4.22 17.41 21.24
C LEU A 72 3.37 16.21 20.82
N PHE A 73 2.72 16.27 19.66
CA PHE A 73 1.96 15.13 19.13
C PHE A 73 2.84 13.90 18.91
N ALA A 74 4.03 14.06 18.33
CA ALA A 74 4.99 12.97 18.14
C ALA A 74 5.50 12.38 19.46
N GLU A 75 5.67 13.21 20.50
CA GLU A 75 6.02 12.77 21.85
C GLU A 75 4.88 11.95 22.48
N CYS A 76 3.61 12.38 22.31
CA CYS A 76 2.44 11.61 22.76
C CYS A 76 2.34 10.25 22.05
N VAL A 77 2.56 10.20 20.73
CA VAL A 77 2.62 8.95 19.95
C VAL A 77 3.71 8.03 20.49
N THR A 78 4.88 8.57 20.82
CA THR A 78 5.98 7.81 21.41
C THR A 78 5.62 7.27 22.79
N ALA A 79 4.99 8.09 23.63
CA ALA A 79 4.55 7.69 24.97
C ALA A 79 3.54 6.54 24.94
N VAL A 80 2.52 6.63 24.07
CA VAL A 80 1.53 5.55 23.87
C VAL A 80 2.21 4.29 23.33
N GLY A 81 3.11 4.43 22.33
CA GLY A 81 3.89 3.30 21.80
C GLY A 81 4.69 2.56 22.87
N ASN A 82 5.33 3.30 23.77
CA ASN A 82 6.10 2.73 24.87
C ASN A 82 5.22 1.95 25.87
N ARG A 83 4.01 2.44 26.18
CA ARG A 83 3.06 1.73 27.07
C ARG A 83 2.65 0.38 26.50
N HIS A 84 2.40 0.32 25.20
CA HIS A 84 2.01 -0.90 24.48
C HIS A 84 3.19 -1.74 23.97
N ARG A 85 4.43 -1.30 24.24
CA ARG A 85 5.68 -1.94 23.78
C ARG A 85 5.72 -2.12 22.26
N PHE A 86 5.15 -1.19 21.51
CA PHE A 86 5.28 -1.17 20.06
C PHE A 86 6.71 -0.79 19.65
N PRO A 87 7.20 -1.29 18.50
CA PRO A 87 8.47 -0.82 17.99
C PRO A 87 8.41 0.65 17.60
N PRO A 88 9.58 1.29 17.41
CA PRO A 88 9.65 2.62 16.84
C PRO A 88 8.87 2.69 15.51
N LYS A 89 8.19 3.82 15.28
CA LYS A 89 7.39 4.11 14.08
C LYS A 89 6.09 3.28 13.91
N TRP A 90 5.56 2.70 14.98
CA TRP A 90 4.22 2.09 14.97
C TRP A 90 3.12 3.06 14.49
N MET A 91 3.30 4.34 14.78
CA MET A 91 2.59 5.44 14.16
C MET A 91 3.63 6.51 13.82
N HIS A 92 3.68 6.95 12.56
CA HIS A 92 4.71 7.91 12.16
C HIS A 92 4.22 8.96 11.17
N GLY A 93 4.74 10.17 11.37
CA GLY A 93 4.40 11.36 10.61
C GLY A 93 5.11 11.39 9.28
N MET A 94 4.42 11.87 8.25
CA MET A 94 4.88 11.83 6.88
C MET A 94 4.89 13.23 6.28
N PRO A 95 5.88 14.05 6.69
CA PRO A 95 5.91 15.47 6.40
C PRO A 95 6.14 15.78 4.92
N TYR A 96 6.74 14.86 4.15
CA TYR A 96 7.01 15.07 2.72
C TYR A 96 5.74 15.29 1.89
N LEU A 97 4.57 14.86 2.36
CA LEU A 97 3.30 15.16 1.68
C LEU A 97 3.03 16.68 1.61
N TRP A 98 3.63 17.46 2.51
CA TRP A 98 3.59 18.93 2.47
C TRP A 98 4.60 19.54 1.50
N GLU A 99 5.61 18.79 1.04
CA GLU A 99 6.62 19.34 0.12
C GLU A 99 6.07 19.48 -1.31
N GLU A 100 4.92 18.85 -1.60
CA GLU A 100 4.27 18.84 -2.89
C GLU A 100 2.98 19.68 -2.88
N PRO A 101 2.93 20.83 -3.57
CA PRO A 101 1.78 21.75 -3.52
C PRO A 101 0.43 21.14 -3.94
N CYS A 102 0.43 20.14 -4.83
CA CYS A 102 -0.81 19.46 -5.23
C CYS A 102 -1.41 18.65 -4.06
N TYR A 103 -0.57 18.01 -3.24
CA TYR A 103 -1.03 17.26 -2.08
C TYR A 103 -1.63 18.19 -1.03
N GLN A 104 -1.05 19.37 -0.77
CA GLN A 104 -1.62 20.32 0.20
C GLN A 104 -3.05 20.74 -0.16
N LYS A 105 -3.29 21.03 -1.45
CA LYS A 105 -4.61 21.42 -1.97
C LYS A 105 -5.61 20.27 -1.91
N ASN A 106 -5.17 19.07 -2.29
CA ASN A 106 -6.03 17.90 -2.43
C ASN A 106 -6.26 17.15 -1.12
N LEU A 107 -5.36 17.27 -0.14
CA LEU A 107 -5.53 16.85 1.26
C LEU A 107 -6.88 17.31 1.81
N ARG A 108 -7.30 18.53 1.52
CA ARG A 108 -8.58 19.06 2.01
C ARG A 108 -9.81 18.48 1.32
N ARG A 109 -9.66 18.05 0.06
CA ARG A 109 -10.75 17.55 -0.79
C ARG A 109 -10.97 16.05 -0.59
N HIS A 110 -9.87 15.33 -0.39
CA HIS A 110 -9.83 13.88 -0.33
C HIS A 110 -9.66 13.35 1.09
N THR A 111 -10.16 14.10 2.08
CA THR A 111 -10.19 13.63 3.46
C THR A 111 -11.57 13.80 4.05
N GLU A 112 -11.96 12.80 4.82
CA GLU A 112 -13.25 12.73 5.48
C GLU A 112 -13.04 12.61 6.98
N LEU A 113 -14.04 13.00 7.76
CA LEU A 113 -13.98 12.82 9.20
C LEU A 113 -13.94 11.33 9.55
N LEU A 114 -12.96 10.92 10.36
CA LEU A 114 -12.91 9.54 10.86
C LEU A 114 -14.05 9.31 11.87
N THR A 115 -15.12 8.67 11.40
CA THR A 115 -16.25 8.31 12.25
C THR A 115 -15.90 7.13 13.14
N GLY A 116 -16.51 7.06 14.33
CA GLY A 116 -16.29 5.96 15.28
C GLY A 116 -15.06 6.09 16.19
N CYS A 117 -14.26 7.16 16.08
CA CYS A 117 -13.17 7.44 17.02
C CYS A 117 -13.70 8.14 18.30
N PRO A 118 -13.60 7.53 19.50
CA PRO A 118 -14.04 8.12 20.76
C PRO A 118 -13.46 9.50 21.09
N ALA A 119 -12.25 9.82 20.58
CA ALA A 119 -11.61 11.13 20.72
C ALA A 119 -12.50 12.33 20.32
N ARG A 120 -13.53 12.07 19.49
CA ARG A 120 -14.51 13.05 19.01
C ARG A 120 -15.23 13.82 20.12
N LYS A 121 -15.33 13.31 21.35
CA LYS A 121 -16.27 13.87 22.34
C LYS A 121 -15.78 15.09 23.12
N ALA A 122 -14.48 15.45 23.12
CA ALA A 122 -13.99 16.66 23.80
C ALA A 122 -12.50 17.03 23.53
N GLY A 123 -11.81 16.35 22.62
CA GLY A 123 -10.34 16.43 22.53
C GLY A 123 -9.78 17.59 21.71
N ALA A 124 -8.48 17.88 21.91
CA ALA A 124 -7.72 18.82 21.09
C ALA A 124 -7.32 18.25 19.72
N VAL A 125 -7.62 16.98 19.42
CA VAL A 125 -7.25 16.33 18.16
C VAL A 125 -8.49 15.88 17.39
N THR A 126 -8.59 16.30 16.13
CA THR A 126 -9.56 15.79 15.17
C THR A 126 -8.85 14.86 14.19
N PHE A 127 -9.34 13.63 14.07
CA PHE A 127 -8.85 12.69 13.07
C PHE A 127 -9.68 12.73 11.80
N LEU A 128 -9.01 12.96 10.68
CA LEU A 128 -9.52 12.72 9.34
C LEU A 128 -8.91 11.44 8.78
N ILE A 129 -9.48 10.95 7.71
CA ILE A 129 -9.02 9.77 6.98
C ILE A 129 -9.02 10.09 5.49
N GLN A 130 -8.05 9.59 4.75
CA GLN A 130 -8.07 9.71 3.28
C GLN A 130 -9.31 9.03 2.69
N ASP A 131 -9.84 9.60 1.62
CA ASP A 131 -10.95 9.00 0.87
C ASP A 131 -10.50 7.87 -0.06
N ASP A 132 -11.47 7.26 -0.74
CA ASP A 132 -11.22 6.12 -1.62
C ASP A 132 -10.50 6.53 -2.91
N GLU A 133 -10.75 7.74 -3.43
CA GLU A 133 -10.10 8.24 -4.65
C GLU A 133 -8.60 8.45 -4.44
N TRP A 134 -8.23 9.08 -3.32
CA TRP A 134 -6.83 9.28 -2.98
C TRP A 134 -6.15 7.97 -2.62
N PHE A 135 -6.78 7.11 -1.80
CA PHE A 135 -6.25 5.78 -1.54
C PHE A 135 -5.94 5.01 -2.84
N LEU A 136 -6.86 5.03 -3.80
CA LEU A 136 -6.68 4.35 -5.08
C LEU A 136 -5.56 5.00 -5.90
N ALA A 137 -5.54 6.33 -5.96
CA ALA A 137 -4.54 7.08 -6.70
C ALA A 137 -3.13 6.86 -6.16
N GLU A 138 -2.95 6.89 -4.83
CA GLU A 138 -1.67 6.60 -4.18
C GLU A 138 -1.21 5.18 -4.48
N SER A 139 -2.12 4.20 -4.34
CA SER A 139 -1.83 2.78 -4.58
C SER A 139 -1.43 2.52 -6.04
N LEU A 140 -1.97 3.25 -7.00
CA LEU A 140 -1.65 3.12 -8.43
C LEU A 140 -0.37 3.88 -8.83
N CYS A 141 -0.13 5.06 -8.27
CA CYS A 141 1.07 5.86 -8.54
C CYS A 141 2.32 5.22 -7.91
N TYR A 142 2.19 4.65 -6.73
CA TYR A 142 3.29 4.07 -5.95
C TYR A 142 3.14 2.56 -5.79
N PHE A 143 2.62 1.91 -6.82
CA PHE A 143 2.27 0.49 -6.80
C PHE A 143 3.51 -0.39 -6.50
N ARG A 144 3.50 -1.07 -5.36
CA ARG A 144 4.53 -2.03 -4.95
C ARG A 144 3.92 -3.42 -4.92
N ARG A 145 4.31 -4.22 -5.90
CA ARG A 145 3.81 -5.59 -6.08
C ARG A 145 4.21 -6.57 -4.96
N GLN A 146 5.30 -6.31 -4.21
CA GLN A 146 5.66 -7.07 -3.01
C GLN A 146 4.89 -6.64 -1.75
N LYS A 147 4.18 -5.52 -1.82
CA LYS A 147 3.25 -5.06 -0.79
C LYS A 147 1.84 -5.48 -1.18
N ARG A 148 0.87 -5.03 -0.41
CA ARG A 148 -0.53 -5.39 -0.58
C ARG A 148 -1.27 -4.40 -1.48
N ASP A 149 -0.56 -3.63 -2.32
CA ASP A 149 -1.16 -2.57 -3.13
C ASP A 149 -2.13 -3.13 -4.18
N ALA A 150 -1.76 -4.23 -4.87
CA ALA A 150 -2.66 -4.94 -5.79
C ALA A 150 -3.90 -5.51 -5.07
N GLU A 151 -3.68 -6.12 -3.91
CA GLU A 151 -4.77 -6.67 -3.08
C GLU A 151 -5.72 -5.57 -2.62
N ASN A 152 -5.17 -4.42 -2.24
CA ASN A 152 -5.87 -3.24 -1.80
C ASN A 152 -6.74 -2.64 -2.91
N ILE A 153 -6.18 -2.46 -4.11
CA ILE A 153 -6.91 -1.99 -5.29
C ILE A 153 -8.03 -2.97 -5.65
N LEU A 154 -7.72 -4.27 -5.77
CA LEU A 154 -8.70 -5.26 -6.20
C LEU A 154 -9.80 -5.49 -5.16
N GLY A 155 -9.46 -5.47 -3.87
CA GLY A 155 -10.42 -5.56 -2.78
C GLY A 155 -11.38 -4.37 -2.78
N PHE A 156 -10.86 -3.16 -2.99
CA PHE A 156 -11.69 -1.97 -3.12
C PHE A 156 -12.64 -2.06 -4.32
N LEU A 157 -12.13 -2.41 -5.49
CA LEU A 157 -12.96 -2.57 -6.69
C LEU A 157 -14.04 -3.66 -6.51
N GLN A 158 -13.73 -4.72 -5.77
CA GLN A 158 -14.69 -5.77 -5.44
C GLN A 158 -15.81 -5.25 -4.53
N GLU A 159 -15.47 -4.45 -3.51
CA GLU A 159 -16.49 -3.81 -2.65
C GLU A 159 -17.34 -2.81 -3.42
N GLU A 160 -16.75 -2.00 -4.31
CA GLU A 160 -17.49 -1.06 -5.14
C GLU A 160 -18.47 -1.78 -6.07
N ARG A 161 -18.04 -2.88 -6.71
CA ARG A 161 -18.95 -3.72 -7.52
C ARG A 161 -20.07 -4.31 -6.69
N ALA A 162 -19.78 -4.78 -5.46
CA ALA A 162 -20.80 -5.29 -4.55
C ALA A 162 -21.81 -4.21 -4.12
N ARG A 163 -21.41 -2.93 -4.12
CA ARG A 163 -22.27 -1.76 -3.92
C ARG A 163 -22.98 -1.28 -5.20
N GLY A 164 -22.87 -2.03 -6.30
CA GLY A 164 -23.47 -1.68 -7.59
C GLY A 164 -22.73 -0.56 -8.34
N ARG A 165 -21.52 -0.19 -7.91
CA ARG A 165 -20.68 0.83 -8.55
C ARG A 165 -19.56 0.17 -9.33
N PHE A 166 -19.67 0.21 -10.66
CA PHE A 166 -18.60 -0.24 -11.54
C PHE A 166 -17.69 0.95 -11.88
N LEU A 167 -16.42 0.86 -11.49
CA LEU A 167 -15.40 1.83 -11.86
C LEU A 167 -14.67 1.36 -13.12
N THR A 168 -14.77 2.14 -14.20
CA THR A 168 -14.02 1.87 -15.43
C THR A 168 -12.55 2.23 -15.25
N ARG A 169 -11.68 1.74 -16.14
CA ARG A 169 -10.26 2.12 -16.17
C ARG A 169 -10.10 3.63 -16.33
N GLU A 170 -10.96 4.24 -17.13
CA GLU A 170 -10.98 5.68 -17.38
C GLU A 170 -11.39 6.46 -16.13
N ASN A 171 -12.39 5.98 -15.36
CA ASN A 171 -12.74 6.59 -14.07
C ASN A 171 -11.54 6.55 -13.11
N ILE A 172 -10.88 5.40 -13.02
CA ILE A 172 -9.74 5.20 -12.12
C ILE A 172 -8.55 6.08 -12.50
N ARG A 173 -8.22 6.19 -13.80
CA ARG A 173 -7.18 7.11 -14.28
C ARG A 173 -7.54 8.56 -13.97
N GLN A 174 -8.81 8.92 -14.10
CA GLN A 174 -9.26 10.27 -13.78
C GLN A 174 -9.08 10.59 -12.29
N PHE A 175 -9.28 9.64 -11.39
CA PHE A 175 -8.99 9.83 -9.95
C PHE A 175 -7.51 10.16 -9.73
N VAL A 176 -6.59 9.43 -10.38
CA VAL A 176 -5.15 9.72 -10.31
C VAL A 176 -4.86 11.14 -10.79
N LEU A 177 -5.40 11.54 -11.94
CA LEU A 177 -5.19 12.88 -12.47
C LEU A 177 -5.76 13.96 -11.55
N ASN A 178 -6.93 13.74 -10.95
CA ASN A 178 -7.58 14.68 -10.05
C ASN A 178 -6.78 14.86 -8.75
N VAL A 179 -6.40 13.75 -8.10
CA VAL A 179 -5.65 13.74 -6.83
C VAL A 179 -4.28 14.40 -7.00
N TYR A 180 -3.66 14.27 -8.18
CA TYR A 180 -2.33 14.79 -8.44
C TYR A 180 -2.29 16.07 -9.29
N ASP A 181 -3.44 16.70 -9.57
CA ASP A 181 -3.58 17.86 -10.47
C ASP A 181 -2.83 17.62 -11.81
N GLY A 182 -2.93 16.40 -12.36
CA GLY A 182 -2.29 15.99 -13.61
C GLY A 182 -0.77 15.79 -13.56
N LYS A 183 -0.12 16.00 -12.40
CA LYS A 183 1.34 15.90 -12.26
C LYS A 183 1.86 14.47 -12.12
N LYS A 184 0.98 13.52 -11.84
CA LYS A 184 1.31 12.09 -11.80
C LYS A 184 0.33 11.30 -12.64
N GLN A 185 0.83 10.14 -13.03
CA GLN A 185 0.09 9.07 -13.68
C GLN A 185 0.32 7.79 -12.90
N CYS A 186 -0.53 6.79 -13.15
CA CYS A 186 -0.31 5.43 -12.66
C CYS A 186 1.13 4.99 -12.97
N SER A 187 1.75 4.22 -12.07
CA SER A 187 2.99 3.54 -12.41
C SER A 187 2.72 2.55 -13.55
N TRP A 188 3.78 2.11 -14.23
CA TRP A 188 3.64 1.11 -15.29
C TRP A 188 2.96 -0.17 -14.76
N GLU A 189 3.24 -0.56 -13.52
CA GLU A 189 2.60 -1.69 -12.86
C GLU A 189 1.13 -1.44 -12.51
N GLY A 190 0.81 -0.23 -12.05
CA GLY A 190 -0.58 0.19 -11.85
C GLY A 190 -1.36 0.10 -13.16
N GLU A 191 -0.80 0.63 -14.26
CA GLU A 191 -1.40 0.52 -15.60
C GLU A 191 -1.56 -0.93 -16.07
N ALA A 192 -0.56 -1.79 -15.82
CA ALA A 192 -0.65 -3.22 -16.14
C ALA A 192 -1.81 -3.89 -15.40
N LEU A 193 -2.00 -3.59 -14.11
CA LEU A 193 -3.17 -4.06 -13.35
C LEU A 193 -4.47 -3.54 -13.96
N LEU A 194 -4.53 -2.24 -14.28
CA LEU A 194 -5.73 -1.65 -14.86
C LEU A 194 -6.11 -2.29 -16.20
N ARG A 195 -5.15 -2.70 -17.03
CA ARG A 195 -5.45 -3.37 -18.31
C ARG A 195 -6.21 -4.68 -18.15
N LEU A 196 -6.00 -5.39 -17.04
CA LEU A 196 -6.70 -6.64 -16.70
C LEU A 196 -8.14 -6.40 -16.22
N LEU A 197 -8.53 -5.14 -15.99
CA LEU A 197 -9.88 -4.78 -15.54
C LEU A 197 -10.82 -4.60 -16.74
N GLY A 198 -11.91 -5.35 -16.71
CA GLY A 198 -13.07 -5.25 -17.58
C GLY A 198 -14.35 -5.64 -16.82
N PRO A 199 -15.53 -5.46 -17.43
CA PRO A 199 -16.82 -5.79 -16.81
C PRO A 199 -16.86 -7.23 -16.27
N GLU A 200 -16.38 -8.18 -17.08
CA GLU A 200 -16.40 -9.61 -16.78
C GLU A 200 -15.19 -10.10 -15.96
N THR A 201 -14.26 -9.22 -15.59
CA THR A 201 -13.07 -9.64 -14.83
C THR A 201 -13.47 -10.21 -13.47
N ASP A 202 -13.07 -11.45 -13.20
CA ASP A 202 -13.14 -12.04 -11.86
C ASP A 202 -12.08 -11.41 -10.94
N LEU A 203 -12.48 -10.35 -10.24
CA LEU A 203 -11.62 -9.63 -9.30
C LEU A 203 -11.16 -10.50 -8.13
N ALA A 204 -11.97 -11.45 -7.68
CA ALA A 204 -11.64 -12.30 -6.54
C ALA A 204 -10.51 -13.25 -6.90
N SER A 205 -10.62 -13.90 -8.06
CA SER A 205 -9.54 -14.73 -8.57
C SER A 205 -8.30 -13.86 -8.82
N LEU A 206 -8.42 -12.68 -9.45
CA LEU A 206 -7.26 -11.84 -9.79
C LEU A 206 -6.51 -11.40 -8.52
N ARG A 207 -7.27 -11.08 -7.47
CA ARG A 207 -6.73 -10.80 -6.14
C ARG A 207 -5.98 -12.00 -5.57
N ASN A 208 -6.56 -13.20 -5.64
CA ASN A 208 -5.91 -14.43 -5.19
C ASN A 208 -4.60 -14.70 -5.95
N TRP A 209 -4.58 -14.47 -7.27
CA TRP A 209 -3.38 -14.58 -8.09
C TRP A 209 -2.27 -13.64 -7.61
N HIS A 210 -2.60 -12.36 -7.39
CA HIS A 210 -1.65 -11.38 -6.85
C HIS A 210 -1.15 -11.74 -5.45
N GLN A 211 -2.02 -12.23 -4.56
CA GLN A 211 -1.63 -12.67 -3.22
C GLN A 211 -0.64 -13.85 -3.27
N ARG A 212 -0.90 -14.85 -4.12
CA ARG A 212 0.03 -15.98 -4.33
C ARG A 212 1.39 -15.50 -4.84
N ARG A 213 1.39 -14.60 -5.83
CA ARG A 213 2.64 -14.01 -6.34
C ARG A 213 3.39 -13.22 -5.28
N ALA A 214 2.72 -12.34 -4.53
CA ALA A 214 3.36 -11.59 -3.45
C ALA A 214 3.95 -12.51 -2.36
N ALA A 215 3.26 -13.60 -2.02
CA ALA A 215 3.77 -14.61 -1.09
C ALA A 215 4.99 -15.36 -1.66
N TYR A 216 4.94 -15.72 -2.94
CA TYR A 216 6.08 -16.33 -3.63
C TYR A 216 7.26 -15.36 -3.70
N TYR A 217 7.06 -14.09 -4.05
CA TYR A 217 8.12 -13.09 -4.08
C TYR A 217 8.76 -12.89 -2.72
N ARG A 218 8.00 -12.87 -1.62
CA ARG A 218 8.60 -12.81 -0.28
C ARG A 218 9.53 -14.00 -0.02
N LYS A 219 9.15 -15.21 -0.44
CA LYS A 219 9.99 -16.42 -0.31
C LYS A 219 11.18 -16.40 -1.25
N LEU A 220 10.95 -16.08 -2.52
CA LEU A 220 11.98 -15.98 -3.54
C LEU A 220 12.98 -14.88 -3.18
N TYR A 221 12.56 -13.72 -2.70
CA TYR A 221 13.46 -12.66 -2.22
C TYR A 221 14.16 -13.02 -0.93
N GLY A 222 13.56 -13.78 -0.02
CA GLY A 222 14.32 -14.38 1.09
C GLY A 222 15.48 -15.24 0.59
N TYR A 223 15.29 -15.98 -0.51
CA TYR A 223 16.31 -16.80 -1.14
C TYR A 223 17.31 -15.98 -1.99
N LEU A 224 16.82 -15.07 -2.83
CA LEU A 224 17.64 -14.21 -3.67
C LEU A 224 18.42 -13.19 -2.83
N ASP A 225 17.91 -12.69 -1.71
CA ASP A 225 18.68 -11.85 -0.79
C ASP A 225 19.91 -12.61 -0.25
N TRP A 226 19.84 -13.94 -0.14
CA TRP A 226 21.00 -14.73 0.28
C TRP A 226 21.99 -15.02 -0.87
N VAL A 227 21.49 -15.20 -2.10
CA VAL A 227 22.31 -15.58 -3.28
C VAL A 227 22.80 -14.38 -4.10
N ILE A 228 21.93 -13.40 -4.31
CA ILE A 228 22.09 -12.24 -5.17
C ILE A 228 22.64 -11.03 -4.40
N PHE A 229 22.18 -10.76 -3.17
CA PHE A 229 22.60 -9.56 -2.42
C PHE A 229 24.11 -9.46 -2.16
N PRO A 230 24.85 -10.55 -1.84
CA PRO A 230 26.30 -10.48 -1.73
C PRO A 230 26.98 -10.06 -3.05
N ARG A 231 26.37 -10.38 -4.20
CA ARG A 231 26.87 -10.03 -5.55
C ARG A 231 26.38 -8.65 -6.02
N CYS A 232 25.18 -8.23 -5.62
CA CYS A 232 24.60 -6.92 -5.93
C CYS A 232 25.18 -5.76 -5.10
N SER A 233 25.89 -6.02 -4.01
CA SER A 233 26.61 -4.98 -3.25
C SER A 233 27.63 -4.19 -4.08
N ARG A 234 27.96 -4.65 -5.30
CA ARG A 234 28.87 -4.01 -6.26
C ARG A 234 28.16 -3.22 -7.37
N ASN A 235 26.85 -3.36 -7.54
CA ASN A 235 26.10 -2.66 -8.59
C ASN A 235 24.65 -2.40 -8.13
N TYR A 236 24.34 -1.14 -7.84
CA TYR A 236 23.06 -0.69 -7.25
C TYR A 236 21.86 -0.99 -8.18
N ASP A 237 22.08 -1.13 -9.48
CA ASP A 237 21.02 -1.39 -10.45
C ASP A 237 20.53 -2.85 -10.44
N ALA A 238 21.38 -3.83 -10.13
CA ALA A 238 20.97 -5.24 -10.07
C ALA A 238 20.00 -5.54 -8.90
N CYS A 239 20.01 -4.70 -7.84
CA CYS A 239 18.98 -4.72 -6.78
C CYS A 239 17.58 -4.36 -7.31
N ARG A 240 17.46 -3.73 -8.50
CA ARG A 240 16.16 -3.34 -9.12
C ARG A 240 15.47 -4.50 -9.83
N ILE A 241 16.22 -5.41 -10.47
CA ILE A 241 15.69 -6.70 -10.99
C ILE A 241 14.92 -7.42 -9.88
N CYS A 242 15.53 -7.42 -8.69
CA CYS A 242 15.09 -8.12 -7.50
C CYS A 242 14.01 -7.34 -6.72
N ARG A 243 13.42 -6.27 -7.25
CA ARG A 243 12.31 -5.59 -6.54
C ARG A 243 11.21 -5.09 -7.42
N TYR A 244 11.43 -4.90 -8.72
CA TYR A 244 10.48 -4.20 -9.59
C TYR A 244 10.21 -4.96 -10.91
N GLU A 245 11.25 -5.46 -11.58
CA GLU A 245 11.11 -6.04 -12.91
C GLU A 245 10.67 -7.49 -12.95
N CYS A 246 11.00 -8.32 -11.95
CA CYS A 246 10.62 -9.73 -11.96
C CYS A 246 9.11 -10.00 -11.94
N MET A 247 8.36 -8.94 -11.68
CA MET A 247 6.93 -8.95 -11.56
C MET A 247 6.24 -8.44 -12.83
N ALA A 248 7.03 -7.89 -13.76
CA ALA A 248 6.64 -7.40 -15.08
C ALA A 248 6.60 -8.50 -16.13
N TRP A 249 7.22 -9.64 -15.81
CA TRP A 249 7.31 -10.73 -16.74
C TRP A 249 5.93 -11.31 -17.00
N GLU A 250 5.55 -11.34 -18.27
CA GLU A 250 4.39 -12.06 -18.79
C GLU A 250 4.84 -13.38 -19.40
N THR A 251 6.10 -13.45 -19.82
CA THR A 251 6.71 -14.61 -20.45
C THR A 251 8.10 -14.92 -19.88
N LYS A 252 8.58 -16.13 -20.15
CA LYS A 252 9.98 -16.51 -19.91
C LYS A 252 10.96 -15.59 -20.65
N ALA A 253 10.58 -15.07 -21.81
CA ALA A 253 11.41 -14.17 -22.60
C ALA A 253 11.59 -12.81 -21.91
N ASP A 254 10.53 -12.25 -21.30
CA ASP A 254 10.62 -11.02 -20.52
C ASP A 254 11.56 -11.20 -19.32
N MET A 255 11.48 -12.37 -18.69
CA MET A 255 12.36 -12.74 -17.59
C MET A 255 13.83 -12.77 -17.99
N LEU A 256 14.13 -13.47 -19.08
CA LEU A 256 15.49 -13.56 -19.60
C LEU A 256 16.02 -12.20 -20.05
N ARG A 257 15.18 -11.37 -20.68
CA ARG A 257 15.53 -10.01 -21.09
C ARG A 257 15.88 -9.13 -19.89
N THR A 258 15.10 -9.17 -18.80
CA THR A 258 15.45 -8.47 -17.56
C THR A 258 16.77 -8.98 -16.98
N PHE A 259 17.02 -10.29 -16.99
CA PHE A 259 18.31 -10.80 -16.51
C PHE A 259 19.48 -10.31 -17.35
N GLU A 260 19.33 -10.26 -18.67
CA GLU A 260 20.33 -9.74 -19.60
C GLU A 260 20.58 -8.23 -19.42
N VAL A 261 19.52 -7.42 -19.33
CA VAL A 261 19.61 -5.95 -19.19
C VAL A 261 20.45 -5.52 -17.98
N TYR A 262 20.44 -6.34 -16.93
CA TYR A 262 21.17 -6.04 -15.69
C TYR A 262 22.37 -6.96 -15.45
N ASP A 263 22.81 -7.69 -16.47
CA ASP A 263 23.99 -8.56 -16.42
C ASP A 263 23.93 -9.62 -15.30
N VAL A 264 22.74 -10.19 -15.09
CA VAL A 264 22.52 -11.27 -14.10
C VAL A 264 22.46 -12.61 -14.81
N SER A 265 23.53 -13.39 -14.65
CA SER A 265 23.55 -14.79 -15.10
C SER A 265 22.83 -15.68 -14.10
N VAL A 266 21.68 -16.24 -14.50
CA VAL A 266 20.90 -17.21 -13.72
C VAL A 266 20.97 -18.59 -14.40
N PRO A 267 21.38 -19.66 -13.67
CA PRO A 267 21.42 -21.00 -14.22
C PRO A 267 20.07 -21.47 -14.79
N ASP A 268 20.10 -22.19 -15.91
CA ASP A 268 18.91 -22.71 -16.58
C ASP A 268 17.92 -23.47 -15.66
N PRO A 269 18.35 -24.30 -14.70
CA PRO A 269 17.42 -24.94 -13.77
C PRO A 269 16.60 -23.94 -12.94
N ILE A 270 17.21 -22.83 -12.52
CA ILE A 270 16.56 -21.78 -11.75
C ILE A 270 15.64 -20.98 -12.67
N THR A 271 16.13 -20.56 -13.84
CA THR A 271 15.33 -19.89 -14.87
C THR A 271 14.09 -20.71 -15.24
N ASN A 272 14.24 -22.01 -15.48
CA ASN A 272 13.13 -22.91 -15.81
C ASN A 272 12.19 -23.14 -14.62
N HIS A 273 12.68 -23.11 -13.38
CA HIS A 273 11.84 -23.15 -12.19
C HIS A 273 11.00 -21.87 -12.06
N LEU A 274 11.62 -20.70 -12.20
CA LEU A 274 10.94 -19.40 -12.17
C LEU A 274 9.89 -19.30 -13.27
N ALA A 275 10.25 -19.67 -14.51
CA ALA A 275 9.32 -19.64 -15.64
C ALA A 275 8.09 -20.54 -15.43
N ARG A 276 8.29 -21.75 -14.90
CA ARG A 276 7.17 -22.64 -14.55
C ARG A 276 6.30 -22.03 -13.45
N HIS A 277 6.89 -21.44 -12.43
CA HIS A 277 6.11 -20.85 -11.34
C HIS A 277 5.33 -19.60 -11.77
N PHE A 278 5.88 -18.81 -12.69
CA PHE A 278 5.30 -17.54 -13.12
C PHE A 278 4.35 -17.62 -14.31
N PHE A 279 4.51 -18.59 -15.22
CA PHE A 279 3.83 -18.59 -16.51
C PHE A 279 3.06 -19.89 -16.83
N ASP A 280 3.33 -21.00 -16.14
CA ASP A 280 2.62 -22.25 -16.40
C ASP A 280 1.16 -22.15 -15.97
N SER A 281 0.23 -22.48 -16.88
CA SER A 281 -1.22 -22.42 -16.69
C SER A 281 -1.70 -23.22 -15.48
N LYS A 282 -1.01 -24.31 -15.10
CA LYS A 282 -1.32 -25.06 -13.88
C LYS A 282 -1.11 -24.26 -12.59
N TYR A 283 -0.28 -23.22 -12.64
CA TYR A 283 0.04 -22.32 -11.54
C TYR A 283 -0.54 -20.90 -11.73
N THR A 284 -0.90 -20.53 -12.97
CA THR A 284 -1.46 -19.22 -13.35
C THR A 284 -2.96 -19.26 -13.67
N ALA A 285 -3.63 -20.42 -13.67
CA ALA A 285 -5.03 -20.61 -14.06
C ALA A 285 -5.95 -19.49 -13.58
N MET A 286 -6.22 -18.57 -14.51
CA MET A 286 -7.07 -17.38 -14.35
C MET A 286 -7.38 -16.67 -15.68
N SER A 287 -6.65 -16.93 -16.77
CA SER A 287 -6.84 -16.17 -18.02
C SER A 287 -7.57 -16.92 -19.14
N GLU A 288 -7.81 -18.23 -19.04
CA GLU A 288 -8.30 -19.00 -20.21
C GLU A 288 -9.83 -19.06 -20.36
N ASN A 289 -10.62 -18.53 -19.42
CA ASN A 289 -12.09 -18.56 -19.53
C ASN A 289 -12.74 -17.24 -19.98
N ALA A 290 -11.97 -16.22 -20.36
CA ALA A 290 -12.53 -14.93 -20.80
C ALA A 290 -12.79 -14.83 -22.33
N ASP A 291 -12.19 -15.72 -23.15
CA ASP A 291 -12.27 -15.64 -24.63
C ASP A 291 -12.95 -16.84 -25.29
N ALA A 292 -13.59 -17.73 -24.52
CA ALA A 292 -14.32 -18.88 -25.06
C ALA A 292 -15.84 -18.77 -24.78
N SER A 293 -16.47 -17.67 -25.19
CA SER A 293 -17.94 -17.61 -25.34
C SER A 293 -18.42 -16.50 -26.30
N VAL A 294 -17.78 -16.35 -27.46
CA VAL A 294 -18.45 -15.81 -28.66
C VAL A 294 -17.88 -16.54 -29.88
N GLY A 295 -18.64 -17.51 -30.38
CA GLY A 295 -18.31 -18.34 -31.54
C GLY A 295 -19.09 -19.63 -31.54
#